data_AF-A0A7Y7CGN5-F1
#
_entry.id   AF-A0A7Y7CGN5-F1
#
_cell.length_a   1.000
_cell.length_b   1.000
_cell.length_c   1.000
_cell.angle_alpha   90.00
_cell.angle_beta   90.00
_cell.angle_gamma   90.00
#
_symmetry.space_group_name_H-M   'P 1'
#
loop_
_entity.id
_entity.type
_entity.pdbx_description
1 polymer ?
#
loop_
_entity_poly.entity_id
_entity_poly.type
_entity_poly.pdbx_seq_one_letter_code
_entity_poly.pdbx_strand_id
1 'polypeptide(L)'
;MISAHCQFVNSGELHIKDGTVLYSAFPFENRSSGKVINNGTVVFLSDLVNEGEFAYSSTETTGIVRLEGLSTQNISGSSQLKFWNLILNNSNDFNLSNDLEVSGVADFGSGIVKAALPENVFSFGTDGSSINSNDKSFVDGKVGVQTKREILFPTGDEIYQRILLASPIQPNEQLSLRGRYFLEDPGNLYPRDQTAPNIILVDDAEYWELENLDDEDSEMNLTLSWREVTTPPFILGDINKLGIVRWDQNQNIWVSEGGVIDFNEQLVTAEVSLNGAAVYTLGVFTGFTNLGLNKTSFDVSIWEGDQFDYQITLQNNSQVAATDVVLIDNLPNQLEFVSIKGESIFGLIEFDVEVVGQSVIIRIPEFIGGDEATFILTVRAADPGRIVNLAEVNSLEPDEDPSDNLDTDENEVKTFFIPNTFTPNSDGFNDQFEIKGLNKFVSNKIIIFNRYGDIIFETENYKNDWKAAGLSAGTYFYILNVVEEDGSDQSFKGWIQVIRENGFKDDL
;
A
#
# COMPACT_ATOMS: atom_id res chain seq x y z
N MET A 1 66.96 30.59 1.49
CA MET A 1 65.63 30.46 2.11
C MET A 1 65.76 29.42 3.21
N ILE A 2 65.63 29.80 4.47
CA ILE A 2 65.51 28.84 5.58
C ILE A 2 64.01 28.58 5.68
N SER A 3 63.56 27.36 5.37
CA SER A 3 62.20 26.94 5.71
C SER A 3 62.28 26.27 7.08
N ALA A 4 61.52 26.79 8.05
CA ALA A 4 61.34 26.16 9.34
C ALA A 4 60.03 25.35 9.26
N HIS A 5 60.13 24.03 9.48
CA HIS A 5 58.96 23.18 9.63
C HIS A 5 58.67 23.12 11.13
N CYS A 6 57.71 23.93 11.57
CA CYS A 6 57.15 23.80 12.93
C CYS A 6 56.04 22.74 12.87
N GLN A 7 55.98 21.87 13.88
CA GLN A 7 54.94 20.85 14.04
C GLN A 7 54.57 20.80 15.52
N PHE A 8 53.30 20.65 15.84
CA PHE A 8 52.85 20.37 17.20
C PHE A 8 52.71 18.86 17.36
N VAL A 9 53.61 18.25 18.12
CA VAL A 9 53.52 16.82 18.47
C VAL A 9 53.11 16.66 19.94
N ASN A 10 52.03 15.93 20.20
CA ASN A 10 51.68 15.43 21.52
C ASN A 10 52.16 13.99 21.69
N SER A 11 52.77 13.67 22.83
CA SER A 11 53.19 12.32 23.21
C SER A 11 52.89 11.98 24.67
N GLY A 12 52.14 12.85 25.36
CA GLY A 12 51.70 12.68 26.75
C GLY A 12 50.27 13.17 26.93
N GLU A 13 49.93 13.71 28.09
CA GLU A 13 48.58 14.19 28.39
C GLU A 13 48.43 15.69 28.10
N LEU A 14 47.50 16.04 27.22
CA LEU A 14 47.11 17.41 26.89
C LEU A 14 45.65 17.64 27.28
N HIS A 15 45.45 18.46 28.31
CA HIS A 15 44.11 18.87 28.75
C HIS A 15 43.85 20.32 28.34
N ILE A 16 42.88 20.54 27.46
CA ILE A 16 42.36 21.86 27.12
C ILE A 16 41.10 22.06 27.96
N LYS A 17 41.18 22.89 28.99
CA LYS A 17 40.06 23.13 29.92
C LYS A 17 39.03 24.09 29.30
N ASP A 18 37.81 24.05 29.82
CA ASP A 18 36.78 25.04 29.48
C ASP A 18 37.30 26.49 29.57
N GLY A 19 36.87 27.32 28.62
CA GLY A 19 37.34 28.70 28.43
C GLY A 19 38.77 28.85 27.87
N THR A 20 39.51 27.75 27.66
CA THR A 20 40.85 27.80 27.07
C THR A 20 40.78 27.70 25.55
N VAL A 21 41.56 28.51 24.84
CA VAL A 21 41.74 28.40 23.39
C VAL A 21 43.16 27.92 23.08
N LEU A 22 43.27 26.79 22.38
CA LEU A 22 44.51 26.27 21.83
C LEU A 22 44.50 26.43 20.31
N TYR A 23 45.61 26.91 19.76
CA TYR A 23 45.73 27.17 18.32
C TYR A 23 46.93 26.42 17.74
N SER A 24 46.69 25.63 16.70
CA SER A 24 47.74 24.97 15.92
C SER A 24 47.73 25.49 14.49
N ALA A 25 48.68 26.37 14.19
CA ALA A 25 48.87 26.93 12.85
C ALA A 25 49.56 25.94 11.89
N PHE A 26 50.23 24.92 12.43
CA PHE A 26 50.97 23.90 11.69
C PHE A 26 50.37 22.52 11.97
N PRO A 27 50.78 21.46 11.23
CA PRO A 27 50.26 20.13 11.44
C PRO A 27 50.36 19.70 12.91
N PHE A 28 49.27 19.13 13.42
CA PHE A 28 49.19 18.56 14.75
C PHE A 28 49.24 17.04 14.65
N GLU A 29 50.10 16.42 15.47
CA GLU A 29 50.25 14.97 15.56
C GLU A 29 50.05 14.54 17.02
N ASN A 30 48.96 13.83 17.31
CA ASN A 30 48.82 13.10 18.56
C ASN A 30 49.35 11.68 18.38
N ARG A 31 50.49 11.37 18.96
CA ARG A 31 51.10 10.04 18.85
C ARG A 31 50.29 9.00 19.61
N SER A 32 50.59 7.72 19.38
CA SER A 32 49.94 6.60 20.06
C SER A 32 50.09 6.59 21.59
N SER A 33 51.11 7.25 22.14
CA SER A 33 51.24 7.46 23.59
C SER A 33 50.54 8.74 24.09
N GLY A 34 50.03 9.56 23.17
CA GLY A 34 49.41 10.84 23.44
C GLY A 34 47.93 10.69 23.77
N LYS A 35 47.49 11.53 24.70
CA LYS A 35 46.10 11.68 25.13
C LYS A 35 45.71 13.14 25.07
N VAL A 36 44.64 13.46 24.35
CA VAL A 36 44.04 14.78 24.29
C VAL A 36 42.65 14.72 24.91
N ILE A 37 42.42 15.57 25.92
CA ILE A 37 41.09 15.82 26.49
C ILE A 37 40.73 17.28 26.21
N ASN A 38 39.80 17.50 25.29
CA ASN A 38 39.36 18.83 24.89
C ASN A 38 37.98 19.19 25.46
N ASN A 39 37.97 20.08 26.44
CA ASN A 39 36.77 20.74 26.95
C ASN A 39 36.74 22.25 26.67
N GLY A 40 37.80 22.80 26.07
CA GLY A 40 37.87 24.19 25.63
C GLY A 40 37.66 24.32 24.12
N THR A 41 38.41 25.19 23.48
CA THR A 41 38.41 25.34 22.01
C THR A 41 39.78 24.99 21.45
N VAL A 42 39.84 24.10 20.46
CA VAL A 42 41.05 23.82 19.69
C VAL A 42 40.82 24.23 18.24
N VAL A 43 41.73 25.03 17.70
CA VAL A 43 41.68 25.47 16.30
C VAL A 43 42.86 24.88 15.54
N PHE A 44 42.56 24.08 14.52
CA PHE A 44 43.53 23.53 13.59
C PHE A 44 43.44 24.25 12.25
N LEU A 45 44.52 24.95 11.87
CA LEU A 45 44.63 25.56 10.54
C LEU A 45 45.28 24.63 9.50
N SER A 46 45.83 23.51 9.94
CA SER A 46 46.56 22.55 9.10
C SER A 46 46.20 21.13 9.51
N ASP A 47 46.90 20.15 8.95
CA ASP A 47 46.57 18.73 9.07
C ASP A 47 46.50 18.25 10.53
N LEU A 48 45.59 17.32 10.78
CA LEU A 48 45.34 16.66 12.06
C LEU A 48 45.64 15.17 11.90
N VAL A 49 46.63 14.68 12.62
CA VAL A 49 46.98 13.26 12.70
C VAL A 49 46.72 12.76 14.12
N ASN A 50 45.90 11.72 14.27
CA ASN A 50 45.59 11.12 15.57
C ASN A 50 45.87 9.61 15.58
N GLU A 51 46.94 9.24 16.27
CA GLU A 51 47.34 7.85 16.54
C GLU A 51 47.05 7.41 17.98
N GLY A 52 46.63 8.34 18.85
CA GLY A 52 46.35 8.11 20.27
C GLY A 52 44.91 8.48 20.67
N GLU A 53 44.68 8.72 21.96
CA GLU A 53 43.35 9.10 22.45
C GLU A 53 43.07 10.58 22.16
N PHE A 54 41.96 10.87 21.48
CA PHE A 54 41.43 12.24 21.33
C PHE A 54 39.95 12.24 21.72
N ALA A 55 39.64 12.85 22.84
CA ALA A 55 38.30 12.84 23.41
C ALA A 55 38.00 14.13 24.18
N TYR A 56 36.85 14.15 24.85
CA TYR A 56 36.41 15.16 25.81
C TYR A 56 36.05 14.47 27.13
N SER A 57 35.91 15.23 28.21
CA SER A 57 35.52 14.65 29.50
C SER A 57 34.05 14.26 29.52
N SER A 58 33.70 13.16 30.18
CA SER A 58 32.31 12.69 30.30
C SER A 58 31.38 13.63 31.08
N THR A 59 31.92 14.65 31.75
CA THR A 59 31.16 15.60 32.57
C THR A 59 31.00 16.99 31.94
N GLU A 60 31.71 17.28 30.84
CA GLU A 60 31.71 18.61 30.22
C GLU A 60 31.30 18.53 28.76
N THR A 61 30.42 19.45 28.34
CA THR A 61 29.81 19.52 27.00
C THR A 61 30.24 20.78 26.25
N THR A 62 31.42 21.31 26.58
CA THR A 62 31.92 22.62 26.13
C THR A 62 33.00 22.51 25.06
N GLY A 63 33.54 21.31 24.82
CA GLY A 63 34.62 21.09 23.86
C GLY A 63 34.23 21.49 22.44
N ILE A 64 35.07 22.32 21.80
CA ILE A 64 34.92 22.73 20.40
C ILE A 64 36.22 22.42 19.67
N VAL A 65 36.11 21.76 18.52
CA VAL A 65 37.19 21.66 17.52
C VAL A 65 36.81 22.49 16.30
N ARG A 66 37.73 23.33 15.82
CA ARG A 66 37.55 24.18 14.63
C ARG A 66 38.59 23.76 13.60
N LEU A 67 38.12 23.31 12.44
CA LEU A 67 38.96 22.97 11.30
C LEU A 67 38.88 24.10 10.27
N GLU A 68 39.87 24.99 10.29
CA GLU A 68 39.88 26.28 9.57
C GLU A 68 41.07 26.37 8.61
N GLY A 69 41.06 25.55 7.57
CA GLY A 69 42.18 25.43 6.65
C GLY A 69 42.33 26.58 5.67
N LEU A 70 43.57 26.84 5.27
CA LEU A 70 43.91 27.68 4.12
C LEU A 70 44.22 26.86 2.85
N SER A 71 44.27 25.54 2.99
CA SER A 71 44.44 24.52 1.96
C SER A 71 43.62 23.29 2.35
N THR A 72 43.48 22.30 1.46
CA THR A 72 42.86 21.01 1.82
C THR A 72 43.52 20.46 3.08
N GLN A 73 42.73 20.13 4.09
CA GLN A 73 43.23 19.60 5.37
C GLN A 73 43.09 18.09 5.41
N ASN A 74 44.15 17.39 5.77
CA ASN A 74 44.11 15.96 6.00
C ASN A 74 43.78 15.68 7.47
N ILE A 75 42.71 14.92 7.69
CA ILE A 75 42.27 14.42 9.00
C ILE A 75 42.53 12.91 8.97
N SER A 76 43.53 12.46 9.70
CA SER A 76 44.14 11.14 9.51
C SER A 76 44.56 10.49 10.82
N GLY A 77 45.09 9.26 10.70
CA GLY A 77 45.61 8.47 11.79
C GLY A 77 44.78 7.22 12.05
N SER A 78 45.26 6.35 12.95
CA SER A 78 44.66 5.03 13.21
C SER A 78 43.66 5.00 14.37
N SER A 79 43.53 6.07 15.14
CA SER A 79 42.64 6.13 16.31
C SER A 79 41.50 7.12 16.11
N GLN A 80 40.26 6.67 16.32
CA GLN A 80 39.05 7.47 16.15
C GLN A 80 39.13 8.84 16.86
N LEU A 81 38.71 9.89 16.17
CA LEU A 81 38.58 11.24 16.70
C LEU A 81 37.20 11.42 17.35
N LYS A 82 37.15 11.76 18.65
CA LYS A 82 35.89 12.05 19.33
C LYS A 82 35.81 13.52 19.71
N PHE A 83 34.86 14.23 19.11
CA PHE A 83 34.61 15.65 19.35
C PHE A 83 33.27 15.84 20.03
N TRP A 84 33.19 16.83 20.93
CA TRP A 84 31.89 17.26 21.43
C TRP A 84 31.21 18.14 20.36
N ASN A 85 31.72 19.33 20.11
CA ASN A 85 31.30 20.17 18.98
C ASN A 85 32.40 20.26 17.91
N LEU A 86 32.00 20.39 16.65
CA LEU A 86 32.89 20.54 15.50
C LEU A 86 32.42 21.71 14.63
N ILE A 87 33.35 22.55 14.19
CA ILE A 87 33.11 23.57 13.16
C ILE A 87 34.01 23.28 11.97
N LEU A 88 33.39 23.06 10.82
CA LEU A 88 34.04 22.85 9.52
C LEU A 88 33.99 24.14 8.72
N ASN A 89 35.14 24.79 8.52
CA ASN A 89 35.19 26.03 7.76
C ASN A 89 36.49 26.15 6.95
N ASN A 90 36.59 25.35 5.88
CA ASN A 90 37.73 25.34 4.98
C ASN A 90 37.27 25.40 3.52
N SER A 91 37.57 26.50 2.84
CA SER A 91 37.22 26.67 1.41
C SER A 91 37.88 25.68 0.44
N ASN A 92 38.84 24.84 0.89
CA ASN A 92 39.56 23.87 0.06
C ASN A 92 39.30 22.40 0.43
N ASP A 93 38.22 22.10 1.16
CA ASP A 93 37.81 20.74 1.55
C ASP A 93 38.66 20.08 2.65
N PHE A 94 38.18 18.93 3.11
CA PHE A 94 38.82 18.06 4.09
C PHE A 94 38.97 16.65 3.50
N ASN A 95 40.12 16.01 3.70
CA ASN A 95 40.29 14.60 3.41
C ASN A 95 40.19 13.83 4.73
N LEU A 96 39.14 13.03 4.89
CA LEU A 96 38.93 12.21 6.07
C LEU A 96 39.45 10.79 5.81
N SER A 97 40.50 10.42 6.55
CA SER A 97 41.17 9.11 6.47
C SER A 97 41.24 8.41 7.85
N ASN A 98 40.34 8.80 8.75
CA ASN A 98 40.19 8.28 10.11
C ASN A 98 38.71 8.48 10.52
N ASP A 99 38.14 7.55 11.29
CA ASP A 99 36.78 7.70 11.81
C ASP A 99 36.67 8.90 12.76
N LEU A 100 35.57 9.62 12.66
CA LEU A 100 35.31 10.83 13.44
C LEU A 100 33.89 10.78 13.99
N GLU A 101 33.72 11.06 15.28
CA GLU A 101 32.42 11.12 15.95
C GLU A 101 32.19 12.51 16.55
N VAL A 102 31.00 13.08 16.34
CA VAL A 102 30.52 14.32 16.96
C VAL A 102 29.32 14.02 17.86
N SER A 103 29.48 14.24 19.17
CA SER A 103 28.38 13.99 20.14
C SER A 103 27.45 15.18 20.38
N GLY A 104 27.89 16.39 20.04
CA GLY A 104 27.14 17.64 20.12
C GLY A 104 26.73 18.14 18.74
N VAL A 105 27.17 19.34 18.35
CA VAL A 105 26.80 19.94 17.07
C VAL A 105 27.99 19.98 16.11
N ALA A 106 27.80 19.50 14.88
CA ALA A 106 28.68 19.75 13.75
C ALA A 106 28.13 20.89 12.88
N ASP A 107 28.86 21.99 12.78
CA ASP A 107 28.52 23.16 11.96
C ASP A 107 29.27 23.09 10.62
N PHE A 108 28.51 22.89 9.54
CA PHE A 108 29.01 22.76 8.17
C PHE A 108 29.08 24.12 7.48
N GLY A 109 30.10 24.93 7.83
CA GLY A 109 30.26 26.28 7.29
C GLY A 109 30.78 26.32 5.84
N SER A 110 31.91 25.64 5.57
CA SER A 110 32.48 25.51 4.21
C SER A 110 33.45 24.33 4.10
N GLY A 111 33.53 23.75 2.90
CA GLY A 111 34.43 22.65 2.55
C GLY A 111 33.74 21.30 2.61
N ILE A 112 33.94 20.48 1.58
CA ILE A 112 33.41 19.12 1.52
C ILE A 112 34.31 18.19 2.33
N VAL A 113 33.73 17.34 3.17
CA VAL A 113 34.46 16.28 3.86
C VAL A 113 34.49 15.04 2.97
N LYS A 114 35.62 14.80 2.30
CA LYS A 114 35.84 13.65 1.43
C LYS A 114 36.25 12.44 2.26
N ALA A 115 35.35 11.50 2.40
CA ALA A 115 35.49 10.29 3.23
C ALA A 115 35.34 8.99 2.41
N ALA A 116 35.44 9.06 1.09
CA ALA A 116 35.24 7.91 0.20
C ALA A 116 36.37 6.86 0.27
N LEU A 117 37.64 7.24 0.55
CA LEU A 117 38.78 6.33 0.56
C LEU A 117 39.86 6.72 1.60
N PRO A 118 40.17 5.86 2.60
CA PRO A 118 39.39 4.68 3.00
C PRO A 118 37.96 5.12 3.39
N GLU A 119 36.96 4.23 3.27
CA GLU A 119 35.55 4.50 3.61
C GLU A 119 35.32 4.76 5.12
N ASN A 120 35.99 5.77 5.66
CA ASN A 120 35.88 6.16 7.06
C ASN A 120 34.54 6.84 7.29
N VAL A 121 34.05 6.74 8.52
CA VAL A 121 32.72 7.18 8.87
C VAL A 121 32.81 8.50 9.62
N PHE A 122 32.05 9.50 9.15
CA PHE A 122 31.72 10.68 9.92
C PHE A 122 30.44 10.39 10.70
N SER A 123 30.52 10.20 12.00
CA SER A 123 29.40 9.78 12.83
C SER A 123 28.89 10.84 13.80
N PHE A 124 27.62 10.69 14.16
CA PHE A 124 26.96 11.45 15.21
C PHE A 124 26.59 10.52 16.36
N GLY A 125 26.92 10.92 17.58
CA GLY A 125 26.45 10.25 18.80
C GLY A 125 24.93 10.44 19.01
N THR A 126 24.36 9.83 20.05
CA THR A 126 22.91 9.80 20.33
C THR A 126 22.22 11.17 20.33
N ASP A 127 22.90 12.21 20.82
CA ASP A 127 22.39 13.59 20.88
C ASP A 127 22.98 14.49 19.78
N GLY A 128 23.83 13.90 18.93
CA GLY A 128 24.54 14.57 17.87
C GLY A 128 23.60 15.18 16.83
N SER A 129 24.04 16.28 16.21
CA SER A 129 23.29 16.91 15.11
C SER A 129 24.22 17.67 14.18
N SER A 130 23.74 17.89 12.96
CA SER A 130 24.37 18.75 11.96
C SER A 130 23.56 20.04 11.81
N ILE A 131 24.24 21.15 11.50
CA ILE A 131 23.62 22.41 11.09
C ILE A 131 24.36 23.01 9.90
N ASN A 132 23.66 23.86 9.15
CA ASN A 132 24.18 24.61 8.01
C ASN A 132 24.76 23.79 6.84
N SER A 133 24.55 22.47 6.80
CA SER A 133 24.95 21.66 5.64
C SER A 133 24.23 22.13 4.38
N ASN A 134 24.97 22.19 3.27
CA ASN A 134 24.50 22.63 1.96
C ASN A 134 25.52 22.23 0.88
N ASP A 135 25.27 22.56 -0.39
CA ASP A 135 26.17 22.27 -1.52
C ASP A 135 27.64 22.77 -1.36
N LYS A 136 27.93 23.67 -0.40
CA LYS A 136 29.30 24.13 -0.09
C LYS A 136 29.98 23.37 1.05
N SER A 137 29.24 22.57 1.82
CA SER A 137 29.75 21.87 3.00
C SER A 137 28.84 20.72 3.39
N PHE A 138 29.33 19.50 3.14
CA PHE A 138 28.66 18.23 3.42
C PHE A 138 29.72 17.11 3.49
N VAL A 139 29.29 15.89 3.79
CA VAL A 139 30.12 14.68 3.77
C VAL A 139 29.90 13.94 2.46
N ASP A 140 30.95 13.84 1.66
CA ASP A 140 31.05 12.95 0.50
C ASP A 140 31.63 11.61 0.99
N GLY A 141 30.73 10.70 1.39
CA GLY A 141 31.06 9.41 1.98
C GLY A 141 30.02 8.92 2.99
N LYS A 142 30.45 8.01 3.88
CA LYS A 142 29.56 7.37 4.86
C LYS A 142 29.35 8.26 6.09
N VAL A 143 28.08 8.45 6.45
CA VAL A 143 27.66 9.11 7.68
C VAL A 143 26.98 8.12 8.61
N GLY A 144 27.45 8.02 9.84
CA GLY A 144 26.83 7.21 10.89
C GLY A 144 25.98 8.07 11.83
N VAL A 145 24.85 7.56 12.30
CA VAL A 145 24.02 8.26 13.29
C VAL A 145 23.52 7.28 14.33
N GLN A 146 23.46 7.74 15.58
CA GLN A 146 22.62 7.16 16.61
C GLN A 146 21.61 8.23 17.02
N THR A 147 20.31 7.95 17.01
CA THR A 147 19.31 8.99 17.31
C THR A 147 18.03 8.42 17.90
N LYS A 148 17.34 9.24 18.72
CA LYS A 148 15.98 9.00 19.22
C LYS A 148 14.96 10.01 18.69
N ARG A 149 15.37 10.79 17.68
CA ARG A 149 14.63 11.89 17.06
C ARG A 149 14.96 11.94 15.58
N GLU A 150 14.24 12.76 14.84
CA GLU A 150 14.61 13.09 13.47
C GLU A 150 16.04 13.64 13.39
N ILE A 151 16.81 13.15 12.42
CA ILE A 151 18.17 13.60 12.15
C ILE A 151 18.43 13.74 10.65
N LEU A 152 19.09 14.83 10.28
CA LEU A 152 19.61 15.04 8.93
C LEU A 152 20.98 14.39 8.78
N PHE A 153 21.12 13.56 7.76
CA PHE A 153 22.41 13.11 7.27
C PHE A 153 22.97 14.22 6.37
N PRO A 154 24.09 14.87 6.73
CA PRO A 154 24.72 15.88 5.90
C PRO A 154 25.50 15.22 4.74
N THR A 155 24.88 14.29 4.01
CA THR A 155 25.49 13.51 2.93
C THR A 155 25.33 14.21 1.58
N GLY A 156 26.28 14.00 0.69
CA GLY A 156 26.22 14.43 -0.69
C GLY A 156 27.25 13.72 -1.54
N ASP A 157 27.32 14.08 -2.81
CA ASP A 157 28.26 13.52 -3.78
C ASP A 157 28.64 14.61 -4.80
N GLU A 158 29.86 14.53 -5.32
CA GLU A 158 30.52 15.54 -6.14
C GLU A 158 30.46 16.96 -5.54
N ILE A 159 29.43 17.74 -5.89
CA ILE A 159 29.19 19.13 -5.46
C ILE A 159 27.78 19.35 -4.93
N TYR A 160 26.99 18.29 -4.77
CA TYR A 160 25.57 18.36 -4.44
C TYR A 160 25.29 17.64 -3.12
N GLN A 161 24.74 18.38 -2.17
CA GLN A 161 24.22 17.80 -0.93
C GLN A 161 22.78 17.33 -1.16
N ARG A 162 22.42 16.15 -0.65
CA ARG A 162 21.03 15.66 -0.66
C ARG A 162 20.52 15.42 0.73
N ILE A 163 19.23 15.69 0.90
CA ILE A 163 18.55 15.47 2.17
C ILE A 163 18.22 14.00 2.25
N LEU A 164 18.74 13.37 3.30
CA LEU A 164 18.23 12.14 3.87
C LEU A 164 17.92 12.44 5.34
N LEU A 165 16.66 12.33 5.74
CA LEU A 165 16.24 12.38 7.14
C LEU A 165 15.77 10.99 7.56
N ALA A 166 16.09 10.63 8.80
CA ALA A 166 15.52 9.44 9.43
C ALA A 166 14.98 9.82 10.81
N SER A 167 13.80 9.31 11.15
CA SER A 167 13.21 9.48 12.49
C SER A 167 12.54 8.19 12.95
N PRO A 168 12.68 7.79 14.23
CA PRO A 168 11.96 6.63 14.75
C PRO A 168 10.45 6.87 14.75
N ILE A 169 9.67 5.85 14.41
CA ILE A 169 8.20 5.92 14.47
C ILE A 169 7.72 5.84 15.91
N GLN A 170 8.31 4.95 16.71
CA GLN A 170 7.91 4.76 18.10
C GLN A 170 8.63 5.71 19.06
N PRO A 171 7.93 6.29 20.06
CA PRO A 171 8.57 7.10 21.08
C PRO A 171 9.63 6.31 21.87
N ASN A 172 10.82 6.90 22.01
CA ASN A 172 11.99 6.37 22.73
C ASN A 172 12.75 5.21 22.05
N GLU A 173 12.33 4.80 20.85
CA GLU A 173 13.15 3.93 20.01
C GLU A 173 14.44 4.66 19.60
N GLN A 174 15.54 3.91 19.55
CA GLN A 174 16.84 4.42 19.13
C GLN A 174 17.18 3.77 17.80
N LEU A 175 17.45 4.59 16.80
CA LEU A 175 17.98 4.16 15.52
C LEU A 175 19.50 4.22 15.55
N SER A 176 20.17 3.17 15.07
CA SER A 176 21.60 3.15 14.79
C SER A 176 21.82 2.89 13.30
N LEU A 177 22.10 3.94 12.54
CA LEU A 177 22.09 3.89 11.07
C LEU A 177 23.42 4.34 10.49
N ARG A 178 23.72 3.88 9.26
CA ARG A 178 24.78 4.42 8.42
C ARG A 178 24.27 4.66 7.01
N GLY A 179 24.40 5.89 6.54
CA GLY A 179 23.90 6.32 5.23
C GLY A 179 25.02 6.81 4.32
N ARG A 180 24.80 6.69 3.01
CA ARG A 180 25.61 7.30 1.96
C ARG A 180 24.71 7.68 0.78
N TYR A 181 25.03 8.81 0.15
CA TYR A 181 24.39 9.25 -1.08
C TYR A 181 25.33 9.05 -2.27
N PHE A 182 24.74 8.77 -3.42
CA PHE A 182 25.42 8.60 -4.70
C PHE A 182 24.72 9.42 -5.77
N LEU A 183 25.49 10.19 -6.54
CA LEU A 183 25.02 10.86 -7.76
C LEU A 183 25.56 10.11 -8.99
N GLU A 184 25.11 8.87 -9.13
CA GLU A 184 25.43 8.06 -10.29
C GLU A 184 24.32 7.04 -10.59
N ASP A 185 24.35 6.53 -11.82
CA ASP A 185 23.51 5.41 -12.22
C ASP A 185 24.03 4.12 -11.55
N PRO A 186 23.26 3.43 -10.69
CA PRO A 186 23.69 2.16 -10.09
C PRO A 186 23.93 1.03 -11.13
N GLY A 187 23.46 1.22 -12.36
CA GLY A 187 23.69 0.34 -13.49
C GLY A 187 23.17 -1.07 -13.23
N ASN A 188 24.03 -2.06 -13.47
CA ASN A 188 23.67 -3.48 -13.32
C ASN A 188 23.62 -3.94 -11.86
N LEU A 189 23.97 -3.10 -10.87
CA LEU A 189 23.83 -3.45 -9.46
C LEU A 189 22.34 -3.53 -9.08
N TYR A 190 21.54 -2.58 -9.58
CA TYR A 190 20.10 -2.49 -9.32
C TYR A 190 19.33 -2.21 -10.63
N PRO A 191 19.11 -3.24 -11.49
CA PRO A 191 18.42 -3.06 -12.77
C PRO A 191 17.04 -2.42 -12.63
N ARG A 192 16.80 -1.34 -13.38
CA ARG A 192 15.58 -0.53 -13.30
C ARG A 192 14.36 -1.13 -13.99
N ASP A 193 14.56 -2.11 -14.87
CA ASP A 193 13.49 -2.82 -15.56
C ASP A 193 12.88 -3.93 -14.71
N GLN A 194 13.46 -4.20 -13.53
CA GLN A 194 12.95 -5.15 -12.55
C GLN A 194 12.17 -4.39 -11.48
N THR A 195 10.88 -4.18 -11.71
CA THR A 195 10.02 -3.45 -10.77
C THR A 195 8.78 -4.26 -10.39
N ALA A 196 8.26 -3.99 -9.20
CA ALA A 196 6.90 -4.39 -8.85
C ALA A 196 5.89 -3.69 -9.80
N PRO A 197 4.71 -4.29 -10.05
CA PRO A 197 3.73 -3.78 -11.03
C PRO A 197 3.28 -2.33 -10.80
N ASN A 198 3.35 -1.85 -9.56
CA ASN A 198 2.90 -0.52 -9.16
C ASN A 198 3.95 0.59 -9.33
N ILE A 199 5.13 0.29 -9.88
CA ILE A 199 6.19 1.24 -10.17
C ILE A 199 6.34 1.40 -11.68
N ILE A 200 6.14 2.63 -12.16
CA ILE A 200 6.27 3.01 -13.58
C ILE A 200 7.73 3.34 -13.91
N LEU A 201 8.38 4.16 -13.07
CA LEU A 201 9.74 4.66 -13.29
C LEU A 201 10.53 4.59 -11.99
N VAL A 202 11.83 4.38 -12.13
CA VAL A 202 12.81 4.39 -11.04
C VAL A 202 13.90 5.39 -11.41
N ASP A 203 14.30 6.23 -10.45
CA ASP A 203 15.39 7.18 -10.64
C ASP A 203 16.71 6.45 -10.93
N ASP A 204 17.50 7.13 -11.73
CA ASP A 204 18.52 6.62 -12.62
C ASP A 204 19.78 7.48 -12.57
N ALA A 205 19.71 8.61 -11.86
CA ALA A 205 20.80 9.54 -11.66
C ALA A 205 21.27 9.59 -10.20
N GLU A 206 20.44 9.21 -9.23
CA GLU A 206 20.79 9.25 -7.82
C GLU A 206 20.19 8.12 -6.98
N TYR A 207 20.88 7.72 -5.91
CA TYR A 207 20.38 6.75 -4.95
C TYR A 207 21.04 6.92 -3.58
N TRP A 208 20.44 6.30 -2.56
CA TRP A 208 20.91 6.28 -1.20
C TRP A 208 21.13 4.84 -0.74
N GLU A 209 22.27 4.58 -0.11
CA GLU A 209 22.49 3.38 0.68
C GLU A 209 22.23 3.69 2.14
N LEU A 210 21.49 2.82 2.81
CA LEU A 210 21.24 2.92 4.23
C LEU A 210 21.38 1.55 4.90
N GLU A 211 22.16 1.50 5.97
CA GLU A 211 22.47 0.32 6.75
C GLU A 211 21.97 0.51 8.18
N ASN A 212 21.12 -0.40 8.64
CA ASN A 212 20.79 -0.58 10.05
C ASN A 212 21.95 -1.34 10.72
N LEU A 213 22.49 -0.73 11.78
CA LEU A 213 23.62 -1.25 12.55
C LEU A 213 23.18 -2.04 13.79
N ASP A 214 21.88 -2.08 14.08
CA ASP A 214 21.29 -2.90 15.13
C ASP A 214 20.99 -4.32 14.62
N ASP A 215 20.94 -5.29 15.55
CA ASP A 215 20.67 -6.70 15.23
C ASP A 215 19.20 -6.98 14.88
N GLU A 216 18.29 -6.07 15.26
CA GLU A 216 16.85 -6.14 15.04
C GLU A 216 16.40 -5.15 13.96
N ASP A 217 15.26 -5.42 13.34
CA ASP A 217 14.64 -4.54 12.35
C ASP A 217 14.32 -3.18 12.97
N SER A 218 14.61 -2.11 12.24
CA SER A 218 14.30 -0.73 12.65
C SER A 218 13.14 -0.18 11.83
N GLU A 219 12.10 0.28 12.52
CA GLU A 219 10.94 0.96 11.93
C GLU A 219 11.15 2.48 11.98
N MET A 220 11.12 3.15 10.83
CA MET A 220 11.42 4.59 10.77
C MET A 220 10.65 5.33 9.67
N ASN A 221 10.46 6.63 9.87
CA ASN A 221 10.17 7.53 8.75
C ASN A 221 11.49 7.86 8.04
N LEU A 222 11.59 7.48 6.77
CA LEU A 222 12.67 7.86 5.87
C LEU A 222 12.19 9.01 4.98
N THR A 223 12.96 10.10 4.92
CA THR A 223 12.66 11.22 4.03
C THR A 223 13.79 11.48 3.07
N LEU A 224 13.48 11.57 1.78
CA LEU A 224 14.41 11.90 0.70
C LEU A 224 13.98 13.18 -0.01
N SER A 225 14.94 14.01 -0.44
CA SER A 225 14.65 15.17 -1.29
C SER A 225 14.76 14.87 -2.77
N TRP A 226 13.97 15.55 -3.60
CA TRP A 226 14.26 15.71 -5.03
C TRP A 226 14.78 17.12 -5.34
N ARG A 227 15.54 17.27 -6.43
CA ARG A 227 15.98 18.57 -6.94
C ARG A 227 16.10 18.52 -8.46
N GLU A 228 15.61 19.56 -9.15
CA GLU A 228 15.65 19.66 -10.63
C GLU A 228 17.05 19.53 -11.25
N VAL A 229 18.12 19.74 -10.47
CA VAL A 229 19.51 19.65 -10.95
C VAL A 229 20.11 18.25 -10.87
N THR A 230 19.53 17.31 -10.13
CA THR A 230 19.98 15.90 -10.08
C THR A 230 18.89 14.93 -10.45
N THR A 231 17.66 15.16 -9.98
CA THR A 231 16.52 14.29 -10.22
C THR A 231 16.08 14.45 -11.67
N PRO A 232 16.04 13.37 -12.47
CA PRO A 232 15.76 13.46 -13.90
C PRO A 232 14.36 14.02 -14.22
N PRO A 233 14.19 14.76 -15.33
CA PRO A 233 12.89 15.31 -15.71
C PRO A 233 11.77 14.28 -15.92
N PHE A 234 12.10 13.02 -16.25
CA PHE A 234 11.09 11.97 -16.41
C PHE A 234 10.55 11.47 -15.06
N ILE A 235 11.33 11.58 -13.97
CA ILE A 235 10.85 11.35 -12.61
C ILE A 235 9.96 12.51 -12.17
N LEU A 236 10.40 13.74 -12.44
CA LEU A 236 9.67 14.95 -12.05
C LEU A 236 8.43 15.25 -12.93
N GLY A 237 8.25 14.53 -14.03
CA GLY A 237 7.17 14.77 -15.00
C GLY A 237 5.77 14.50 -14.45
N ASP A 238 5.64 13.55 -13.51
CA ASP A 238 4.39 13.26 -12.80
C ASP A 238 4.64 13.30 -11.29
N ILE A 239 5.04 14.48 -10.81
CA ILE A 239 5.45 14.71 -9.42
C ILE A 239 4.38 14.33 -8.38
N ASN A 240 3.11 14.22 -8.76
CA ASN A 240 2.03 13.81 -7.86
C ASN A 240 2.05 12.30 -7.55
N LYS A 241 2.82 11.53 -8.31
CA LYS A 241 2.99 10.08 -8.13
C LYS A 241 4.40 9.71 -7.66
N LEU A 242 5.17 10.71 -7.23
CA LEU A 242 6.52 10.51 -6.72
C LEU A 242 6.46 9.78 -5.37
N GLY A 243 7.36 8.82 -5.18
CA GLY A 243 7.51 8.12 -3.92
C GLY A 243 8.90 7.54 -3.73
N ILE A 244 9.10 6.84 -2.62
CA ILE A 244 10.35 6.13 -2.31
C ILE A 244 10.23 4.69 -2.79
N VAL A 245 11.22 4.24 -3.55
CA VAL A 245 11.40 2.83 -3.91
C VAL A 245 12.60 2.24 -3.21
N ARG A 246 12.53 0.95 -2.89
CA ARG A 246 13.63 0.18 -2.32
C ARG A 246 13.96 -1.01 -3.20
N TRP A 247 15.24 -1.34 -3.32
CA TRP A 247 15.67 -2.59 -3.96
C TRP A 247 15.46 -3.76 -3.00
N ASP A 248 14.60 -4.72 -3.36
CA ASP A 248 14.44 -5.98 -2.63
C ASP A 248 15.49 -6.99 -3.11
N GLN A 249 16.48 -7.27 -2.27
CA GLN A 249 17.58 -8.19 -2.61
C GLN A 249 17.12 -9.66 -2.74
N ASN A 250 16.04 -10.07 -2.09
CA ASN A 250 15.55 -11.44 -2.16
C ASN A 250 14.83 -11.69 -3.49
N GLN A 251 14.04 -10.71 -3.93
CA GLN A 251 13.26 -10.78 -5.16
C GLN A 251 14.02 -10.27 -6.39
N ASN A 252 15.08 -9.48 -6.18
CA ASN A 252 15.82 -8.74 -7.22
C ASN A 252 14.90 -7.83 -8.05
N ILE A 253 14.00 -7.11 -7.37
CA ILE A 253 13.12 -6.11 -7.97
C ILE A 253 13.06 -4.86 -7.09
N TRP A 254 12.75 -3.71 -7.69
CA TRP A 254 12.33 -2.52 -6.96
C TRP A 254 10.90 -2.71 -6.44
N VAL A 255 10.71 -2.40 -5.15
CA VAL A 255 9.41 -2.39 -4.49
C VAL A 255 9.10 -0.97 -3.99
N SER A 256 7.81 -0.66 -3.90
CA SER A 256 7.35 0.66 -3.45
C SER A 256 7.31 0.70 -1.92
N GLU A 257 7.89 1.74 -1.34
CA GLU A 257 7.70 2.11 0.07
C GLU A 257 6.62 3.21 0.21
N GLY A 258 5.98 3.61 -0.89
CA GLY A 258 5.00 4.70 -0.89
C GLY A 258 5.65 6.07 -0.65
N GLY A 259 4.91 6.95 0.03
CA GLY A 259 5.44 8.20 0.54
C GLY A 259 4.45 9.37 0.45
N VAL A 260 4.55 10.29 1.40
CA VAL A 260 3.83 11.56 1.42
C VAL A 260 4.75 12.66 0.89
N ILE A 261 4.24 13.46 -0.05
CA ILE A 261 5.01 14.48 -0.76
C ILE A 261 4.79 15.85 -0.10
N ASP A 262 5.87 16.52 0.29
CA ASP A 262 5.91 17.94 0.61
C ASP A 262 6.51 18.74 -0.56
N PHE A 263 5.63 19.36 -1.35
CA PHE A 263 6.02 20.16 -2.51
C PHE A 263 6.79 21.43 -2.16
N ASN A 264 6.61 21.99 -0.96
CA ASN A 264 7.26 23.24 -0.57
C ASN A 264 8.72 23.01 -0.24
N GLU A 265 8.99 21.94 0.52
CA GLU A 265 10.34 21.58 0.95
C GLU A 265 11.05 20.62 -0.03
N GLN A 266 10.32 20.13 -1.04
CA GLN A 266 10.80 19.16 -2.03
C GLN A 266 11.20 17.82 -1.42
N LEU A 267 10.35 17.30 -0.52
CA LEU A 267 10.61 16.09 0.27
C LEU A 267 9.54 15.02 0.05
N VAL A 268 9.95 13.76 0.06
CA VAL A 268 9.06 12.59 0.13
C VAL A 268 9.39 11.82 1.40
N THR A 269 8.39 11.53 2.23
CA THR A 269 8.55 10.76 3.47
C THR A 269 7.75 9.46 3.42
N ALA A 270 8.40 8.32 3.67
CA ALA A 270 7.77 7.00 3.77
C ALA A 270 8.09 6.33 5.12
N GLU A 271 7.14 5.58 5.66
CA GLU A 271 7.39 4.64 6.75
C GLU A 271 8.04 3.38 6.16
N VAL A 272 9.20 2.99 6.68
CA VAL A 272 9.98 1.86 6.17
C VAL A 272 10.49 0.98 7.31
N SER A 273 10.59 -0.32 7.03
CA SER A 273 11.26 -1.31 7.87
C SER A 273 12.62 -1.65 7.29
N LEU A 274 13.70 -1.42 8.04
CA LEU A 274 15.07 -1.64 7.58
C LEU A 274 15.74 -2.81 8.31
N ASN A 275 15.98 -3.90 7.58
CA ASN A 275 16.82 -5.02 7.99
C ASN A 275 18.18 -4.96 7.27
N GLY A 276 19.26 -4.80 8.02
CA GLY A 276 20.61 -4.73 7.47
C GLY A 276 20.79 -3.56 6.50
N ALA A 277 21.33 -3.81 5.30
CA ALA A 277 21.59 -2.77 4.30
C ALA A 277 20.56 -2.80 3.16
N ALA A 278 20.02 -1.63 2.82
CA ALA A 278 19.10 -1.42 1.72
C ALA A 278 19.49 -0.24 0.84
N VAL A 279 19.00 -0.26 -0.39
CA VAL A 279 19.17 0.81 -1.37
C VAL A 279 17.82 1.42 -1.66
N TYR A 280 17.78 2.74 -1.59
CA TYR A 280 16.60 3.55 -1.81
C TYR A 280 16.84 4.55 -2.93
N THR A 281 15.80 4.86 -3.68
CA THR A 281 15.77 6.01 -4.57
C THR A 281 14.33 6.50 -4.77
N LEU A 282 14.14 7.51 -5.61
CA LEU A 282 12.83 8.00 -5.99
C LEU A 282 12.23 7.15 -7.12
N GLY A 283 10.92 7.01 -7.13
CA GLY A 283 10.19 6.34 -8.19
C GLY A 283 8.87 7.04 -8.50
N VAL A 284 8.31 6.72 -9.66
CA VAL A 284 6.96 7.17 -10.06
C VAL A 284 6.04 5.96 -10.00
N PHE A 285 4.98 6.05 -9.20
CA PHE A 285 4.02 4.97 -9.04
C PHE A 285 2.87 5.07 -10.02
N THR A 286 2.13 3.98 -10.17
CA THR A 286 0.81 3.98 -10.79
C THR A 286 -0.21 4.73 -9.92
N GLY A 287 0.06 4.82 -8.60
CA GLY A 287 -0.85 5.28 -7.54
C GLY A 287 -1.41 4.09 -6.75
N PHE A 288 -2.15 4.36 -5.69
CA PHE A 288 -2.96 3.35 -4.99
C PHE A 288 -4.43 3.54 -5.36
N THR A 289 -5.11 2.43 -5.64
CA THR A 289 -6.55 2.41 -5.81
C THR A 289 -7.21 1.94 -4.52
N ASN A 290 -8.52 2.10 -4.42
CA ASN A 290 -9.29 1.53 -3.33
C ASN A 290 -10.60 1.04 -3.94
N LEU A 291 -10.59 -0.18 -4.46
CA LEU A 291 -11.75 -0.80 -5.07
C LEU A 291 -12.56 -1.51 -3.98
N GLY A 292 -13.88 -1.40 -4.05
CA GLY A 292 -14.78 -2.07 -3.11
C GLY A 292 -15.98 -2.68 -3.81
N LEU A 293 -16.45 -3.81 -3.28
CA LEU A 293 -17.61 -4.53 -3.78
C LEU A 293 -18.76 -4.58 -2.77
N ASN A 294 -19.97 -4.56 -3.30
CA ASN A 294 -21.17 -4.98 -2.60
C ASN A 294 -22.02 -5.84 -3.53
N LYS A 295 -22.53 -6.96 -3.03
CA LYS A 295 -23.35 -7.91 -3.77
C LYS A 295 -24.63 -8.21 -3.03
N THR A 296 -25.76 -8.13 -3.73
CA THR A 296 -27.05 -8.50 -3.17
C THR A 296 -28.00 -9.04 -4.21
N SER A 297 -28.86 -9.97 -3.81
CA SER A 297 -30.06 -10.39 -4.56
C SER A 297 -31.35 -9.76 -4.02
N PHE A 298 -31.22 -8.82 -3.07
CA PHE A 298 -32.33 -8.20 -2.33
C PHE A 298 -33.23 -9.19 -1.59
N ASP A 299 -32.64 -10.26 -1.02
CA ASP A 299 -33.35 -11.32 -0.29
C ASP A 299 -34.52 -11.93 -1.08
N VAL A 300 -34.36 -12.03 -2.40
CA VAL A 300 -35.39 -12.58 -3.29
C VAL A 300 -35.72 -14.02 -2.91
N SER A 301 -37.01 -14.36 -2.87
CA SER A 301 -37.42 -15.76 -2.68
C SER A 301 -37.29 -16.52 -3.99
N ILE A 302 -36.37 -17.48 -4.05
CA ILE A 302 -36.03 -18.22 -5.27
C ILE A 302 -36.66 -19.62 -5.27
N TRP A 303 -37.26 -19.98 -6.38
CA TRP A 303 -37.73 -21.32 -6.70
C TRP A 303 -36.96 -21.88 -7.89
N GLU A 304 -36.89 -23.21 -7.97
CA GLU A 304 -36.39 -23.93 -9.14
C GLU A 304 -37.06 -23.41 -10.44
N GLY A 305 -36.24 -23.05 -11.44
CA GLY A 305 -36.65 -22.44 -12.70
C GLY A 305 -36.75 -20.91 -12.69
N ASP A 306 -36.63 -20.25 -11.53
CA ASP A 306 -36.68 -18.78 -11.44
C ASP A 306 -35.49 -18.13 -12.14
N GLN A 307 -35.77 -17.04 -12.85
CA GLN A 307 -34.77 -16.10 -13.29
C GLN A 307 -34.80 -14.90 -12.35
N PHE A 308 -33.66 -14.53 -11.80
CA PHE A 308 -33.52 -13.43 -10.86
C PHE A 308 -32.20 -12.69 -11.07
N ASP A 309 -32.08 -11.52 -10.46
CA ASP A 309 -30.93 -10.64 -10.62
C ASP A 309 -30.11 -10.57 -9.33
N TYR A 310 -28.79 -10.62 -9.48
CA TYR A 310 -27.84 -10.07 -8.54
C TYR A 310 -27.50 -8.63 -8.95
N GLN A 311 -27.48 -7.74 -7.98
CA GLN A 311 -26.84 -6.44 -8.12
C GLN A 311 -25.44 -6.52 -7.50
N ILE A 312 -24.43 -6.18 -8.30
CA ILE A 312 -23.03 -6.04 -7.86
C ILE A 312 -22.66 -4.58 -8.03
N THR A 313 -22.37 -3.88 -6.94
CA THR A 313 -21.87 -2.51 -6.95
C THR A 313 -20.34 -2.56 -6.81
N LEU A 314 -19.63 -2.00 -7.78
CA LEU A 314 -18.18 -1.78 -7.77
C LEU A 314 -17.91 -0.29 -7.56
N GLN A 315 -17.08 0.05 -6.60
CA GLN A 315 -16.72 1.42 -6.27
C GLN A 315 -15.21 1.62 -6.31
N ASN A 316 -14.73 2.77 -6.78
CA ASN A 316 -13.34 3.19 -6.61
C ASN A 316 -13.30 4.38 -5.63
N ASN A 317 -13.00 4.10 -4.36
CA ASN A 317 -12.96 5.07 -3.27
C ASN A 317 -11.72 5.98 -3.30
N SER A 318 -10.77 5.74 -4.21
CA SER A 318 -9.57 6.57 -4.38
C SER A 318 -9.80 7.71 -5.38
N GLN A 319 -8.81 8.60 -5.53
CA GLN A 319 -8.78 9.59 -6.61
C GLN A 319 -7.99 9.12 -7.84
N VAL A 320 -7.42 7.91 -7.79
CA VAL A 320 -6.59 7.31 -8.84
C VAL A 320 -7.48 6.41 -9.70
N ALA A 321 -7.34 6.50 -11.02
CA ALA A 321 -8.02 5.56 -11.92
C ALA A 321 -7.38 4.17 -11.79
N ALA A 322 -8.21 3.14 -11.62
CA ALA A 322 -7.78 1.76 -11.65
C ALA A 322 -7.72 1.26 -13.09
N THR A 323 -6.66 0.56 -13.47
CA THR A 323 -6.44 0.03 -14.81
C THR A 323 -6.46 -1.50 -14.81
N ASP A 324 -6.85 -2.08 -15.95
CA ASP A 324 -7.02 -3.52 -16.14
C ASP A 324 -7.84 -4.19 -15.01
N VAL A 325 -8.94 -3.55 -14.62
CA VAL A 325 -9.81 -4.06 -13.56
C VAL A 325 -10.48 -5.35 -14.02
N VAL A 326 -10.42 -6.37 -13.17
CA VAL A 326 -11.03 -7.69 -13.40
C VAL A 326 -11.99 -7.98 -12.25
N LEU A 327 -13.28 -7.95 -12.54
CA LEU A 327 -14.35 -8.37 -11.63
C LEU A 327 -14.80 -9.79 -12.03
N ILE A 328 -14.75 -10.73 -11.10
CA ILE A 328 -15.11 -12.13 -11.29
C ILE A 328 -16.28 -12.47 -10.38
N ASP A 329 -17.35 -13.03 -10.94
CA ASP A 329 -18.47 -13.61 -10.19
C ASP A 329 -18.48 -15.12 -10.41
N ASN A 330 -18.32 -15.89 -9.32
CA ASN A 330 -18.22 -17.35 -9.35
C ASN A 330 -19.57 -17.98 -9.01
N LEU A 331 -20.37 -18.29 -10.04
CA LEU A 331 -21.71 -18.83 -9.87
C LEU A 331 -21.67 -20.23 -9.22
N PRO A 332 -22.45 -20.50 -8.16
CA PRO A 332 -22.62 -21.84 -7.63
C PRO A 332 -23.31 -22.75 -8.66
N ASN A 333 -23.05 -24.07 -8.61
CA ASN A 333 -23.52 -25.04 -9.62
C ASN A 333 -25.04 -25.09 -9.83
N GLN A 334 -25.82 -24.59 -8.86
CA GLN A 334 -27.28 -24.50 -8.94
C GLN A 334 -27.76 -23.37 -9.86
N LEU A 335 -26.87 -22.46 -10.28
CA LEU A 335 -27.20 -21.29 -11.06
C LEU A 335 -26.59 -21.35 -12.45
N GLU A 336 -27.34 -20.87 -13.44
CA GLU A 336 -26.89 -20.68 -14.81
C GLU A 336 -26.81 -19.19 -15.16
N PHE A 337 -25.73 -18.79 -15.83
CA PHE A 337 -25.61 -17.45 -16.37
C PHE A 337 -26.68 -17.19 -17.45
N VAL A 338 -27.34 -16.03 -17.41
CA VAL A 338 -28.28 -15.58 -18.44
C VAL A 338 -27.75 -14.34 -19.17
N SER A 339 -27.47 -13.27 -18.43
CA SER A 339 -26.94 -12.03 -19.00
C SER A 339 -26.34 -11.14 -17.93
N ILE A 340 -25.51 -10.18 -18.35
CA ILE A 340 -25.05 -9.11 -17.48
C ILE A 340 -25.17 -7.76 -18.19
N LYS A 341 -25.46 -6.72 -17.42
CA LYS A 341 -25.46 -5.32 -17.87
C LYS A 341 -24.78 -4.48 -16.81
N GLY A 342 -24.04 -3.45 -17.22
CA GLY A 342 -23.32 -2.54 -16.33
C GLY A 342 -23.64 -1.10 -16.67
N GLU A 343 -23.80 -0.26 -15.65
CA GLU A 343 -23.95 1.18 -15.77
C GLU A 343 -23.08 1.87 -14.71
N SER A 344 -22.43 2.97 -15.07
CA SER A 344 -21.67 3.83 -14.14
C SER A 344 -22.47 5.10 -13.86
N ILE A 345 -22.29 5.70 -12.68
CA ILE A 345 -22.92 6.98 -12.32
C ILE A 345 -22.46 8.13 -13.25
N PHE A 346 -21.26 8.04 -13.84
CA PHE A 346 -20.77 9.00 -14.84
C PHE A 346 -21.16 8.61 -16.28
N GLY A 347 -21.77 7.43 -16.49
CA GLY A 347 -22.30 6.98 -17.78
C GLY A 347 -21.22 6.63 -18.82
N LEU A 348 -19.97 6.47 -18.40
CA LEU A 348 -18.80 6.24 -19.25
C LEU A 348 -18.04 4.99 -18.81
N ILE A 349 -18.69 3.83 -18.87
CA ILE A 349 -18.03 2.54 -18.56
C ILE A 349 -17.95 1.67 -19.81
N GLU A 350 -16.73 1.30 -20.19
CA GLU A 350 -16.43 0.32 -21.22
C GLU A 350 -15.98 -0.97 -20.52
N PHE A 351 -16.60 -2.09 -20.87
CA PHE A 351 -16.24 -3.38 -20.31
C PHE A 351 -16.53 -4.52 -21.28
N ASP A 352 -15.73 -5.57 -21.18
CA ASP A 352 -15.93 -6.83 -21.87
C ASP A 352 -16.35 -7.92 -20.89
N VAL A 353 -17.13 -8.88 -21.37
CA VAL A 353 -17.63 -10.01 -20.58
C VAL A 353 -17.18 -11.32 -21.21
N GLU A 354 -16.55 -12.17 -20.40
CA GLU A 354 -16.14 -13.52 -20.75
C GLU A 354 -16.73 -14.51 -19.74
N VAL A 355 -17.37 -15.59 -20.21
CA VAL A 355 -17.92 -16.64 -19.33
C VAL A 355 -17.14 -17.93 -19.53
N VAL A 356 -16.50 -18.42 -18.48
CA VAL A 356 -15.69 -19.64 -18.48
C VAL A 356 -16.23 -20.61 -17.44
N GLY A 357 -17.03 -21.59 -17.89
CA GLY A 357 -17.74 -22.48 -16.97
C GLY A 357 -18.75 -21.70 -16.12
N GLN A 358 -18.55 -21.70 -14.81
CA GLN A 358 -19.39 -20.96 -13.84
C GLN A 358 -18.85 -19.57 -13.48
N SER A 359 -17.67 -19.19 -14.00
CA SER A 359 -17.08 -17.89 -13.71
C SER A 359 -17.49 -16.88 -14.77
N VAL A 360 -18.13 -15.79 -14.35
CA VAL A 360 -18.42 -14.62 -15.16
C VAL A 360 -17.33 -13.59 -14.92
N ILE A 361 -16.53 -13.30 -15.94
CA ILE A 361 -15.36 -12.42 -15.86
C ILE A 361 -15.70 -11.12 -16.60
N ILE A 362 -15.60 -10.00 -15.91
CA ILE A 362 -15.83 -8.66 -16.43
C ILE A 362 -14.49 -7.93 -16.44
N ARG A 363 -14.06 -7.43 -17.60
CA ARG A 363 -12.81 -6.69 -17.77
C ARG A 363 -13.13 -5.24 -18.06
N ILE A 364 -12.62 -4.34 -17.24
CA ILE A 364 -12.82 -2.89 -17.37
C ILE A 364 -11.42 -2.29 -17.59
N PRO A 365 -11.08 -1.81 -18.80
CA PRO A 365 -9.73 -1.31 -19.09
C PRO A 365 -9.29 -0.16 -18.18
N GLU A 366 -10.21 0.74 -17.84
CA GLU A 366 -9.97 1.88 -16.97
C GLU A 366 -11.25 2.20 -16.16
N PHE A 367 -11.11 2.31 -14.85
CA PHE A 367 -12.18 2.67 -13.92
C PHE A 367 -11.77 3.87 -13.08
N ILE A 368 -12.32 5.03 -13.43
CA ILE A 368 -11.93 6.33 -12.89
C ILE A 368 -12.13 6.42 -11.37
N GLY A 369 -11.22 7.14 -10.70
CA GLY A 369 -11.31 7.38 -9.26
C GLY A 369 -12.58 8.13 -8.86
N GLY A 370 -13.22 7.69 -7.77
CA GLY A 370 -14.46 8.25 -7.24
C GLY A 370 -15.74 7.79 -7.96
N ASP A 371 -15.65 6.90 -8.95
CA ASP A 371 -16.81 6.36 -9.66
C ASP A 371 -17.43 5.14 -8.94
N GLU A 372 -18.69 4.90 -9.25
CA GLU A 372 -19.48 3.76 -8.82
C GLU A 372 -20.18 3.15 -10.04
N ALA A 373 -19.95 1.86 -10.26
CA ALA A 373 -20.58 1.07 -11.31
C ALA A 373 -21.49 0.01 -10.70
N THR A 374 -22.69 -0.13 -11.26
CA THR A 374 -23.64 -1.18 -10.90
C THR A 374 -23.75 -2.18 -12.04
N PHE A 375 -23.48 -3.45 -11.73
CA PHE A 375 -23.68 -4.59 -12.62
C PHE A 375 -24.91 -5.38 -12.19
N ILE A 376 -25.84 -5.57 -13.12
CA ILE A 376 -27.02 -6.43 -12.96
C ILE A 376 -26.72 -7.76 -13.64
N LEU A 377 -26.41 -8.77 -12.82
CA LEU A 377 -26.14 -10.14 -13.24
C LEU A 377 -27.41 -10.97 -13.12
N THR A 378 -27.99 -11.29 -14.27
CA THR A 378 -29.19 -12.12 -14.37
C THR A 378 -28.81 -13.59 -14.48
N VAL A 379 -29.41 -14.42 -13.63
CA VAL A 379 -29.15 -15.86 -13.54
C VAL A 379 -30.46 -16.66 -13.53
N ARG A 380 -30.38 -17.96 -13.83
CA ARG A 380 -31.49 -18.92 -13.68
C ARG A 380 -31.15 -19.96 -12.63
N ALA A 381 -32.08 -20.26 -11.74
CA ALA A 381 -31.96 -21.31 -10.73
C ALA A 381 -32.30 -22.68 -11.33
N ALA A 382 -31.28 -23.48 -11.67
CA ALA A 382 -31.46 -24.80 -12.27
C ALA A 382 -31.78 -25.88 -11.24
N ASP A 383 -31.05 -25.92 -10.12
CA ASP A 383 -31.17 -26.99 -9.11
C ASP A 383 -31.54 -26.45 -7.72
N PRO A 384 -32.39 -27.14 -6.94
CA PRO A 384 -32.66 -26.79 -5.55
C PRO A 384 -31.44 -26.92 -4.62
N GLY A 385 -31.37 -26.06 -3.62
CA GLY A 385 -30.35 -26.13 -2.57
C GLY A 385 -29.87 -24.76 -2.09
N ARG A 386 -29.00 -24.79 -1.08
CA ARG A 386 -28.30 -23.59 -0.59
C ARG A 386 -27.32 -23.11 -1.67
N ILE A 387 -27.37 -21.82 -1.96
CA ILE A 387 -26.48 -21.13 -2.88
C ILE A 387 -25.70 -20.06 -2.12
N VAL A 388 -24.42 -19.94 -2.43
CA VAL A 388 -23.54 -18.85 -1.98
C VAL A 388 -22.86 -18.34 -3.24
N ASN A 389 -23.17 -17.12 -3.65
CA ASN A 389 -22.55 -16.51 -4.81
C ASN A 389 -21.50 -15.49 -4.37
N LEU A 390 -20.28 -15.61 -4.88
CA LEU A 390 -19.11 -14.82 -4.50
C LEU A 390 -18.67 -13.95 -5.69
N ALA A 391 -18.51 -12.66 -5.45
CA ALA A 391 -17.85 -11.73 -6.37
C ALA A 391 -16.50 -11.27 -5.80
N GLU A 392 -15.53 -11.08 -6.68
CA GLU A 392 -14.18 -10.60 -6.37
C GLU A 392 -13.68 -9.59 -7.41
N VAL A 393 -12.93 -8.56 -7.00
CA VAL A 393 -12.33 -7.59 -7.93
C VAL A 393 -10.84 -7.41 -7.67
N ASN A 394 -10.08 -7.15 -8.74
CA ASN A 394 -8.67 -6.78 -8.71
C ASN A 394 -8.36 -5.75 -9.80
N SER A 395 -7.27 -4.99 -9.64
CA SER A 395 -6.70 -4.07 -10.63
C SER A 395 -5.20 -4.28 -10.78
N LEU A 396 -4.57 -3.54 -11.71
CA LEU A 396 -3.12 -3.48 -11.82
C LEU A 396 -2.49 -2.70 -10.64
N GLU A 397 -3.12 -1.61 -10.23
CA GLU A 397 -2.72 -0.81 -9.07
C GLU A 397 -2.99 -1.57 -7.76
N PRO A 398 -2.13 -1.43 -6.74
CA PRO A 398 -2.38 -2.00 -5.42
C PRO A 398 -3.58 -1.31 -4.77
N ASP A 399 -4.34 -2.11 -4.03
CA ASP A 399 -5.50 -1.65 -3.27
C ASP A 399 -5.13 -1.23 -1.84
N GLU A 400 -5.59 -0.06 -1.39
CA GLU A 400 -5.41 0.44 -0.02
C GLU A 400 -6.18 -0.38 1.02
N ASP A 401 -7.35 -0.93 0.66
CA ASP A 401 -8.15 -1.77 1.54
C ASP A 401 -8.54 -3.07 0.81
N PRO A 402 -7.67 -4.08 0.74
CA PRO A 402 -8.02 -5.32 0.08
C PRO A 402 -9.19 -6.10 0.73
N SER A 403 -9.72 -5.65 1.87
CA SER A 403 -10.74 -6.38 2.63
C SER A 403 -12.16 -6.20 2.10
N ASP A 404 -12.43 -5.16 1.30
CA ASP A 404 -13.72 -4.91 0.65
C ASP A 404 -13.74 -5.32 -0.84
N ASN A 405 -12.65 -5.92 -1.34
CA ASN A 405 -12.56 -6.47 -2.70
C ASN A 405 -13.34 -7.77 -2.93
N LEU A 406 -14.01 -8.28 -1.90
CA LEU A 406 -14.75 -9.54 -1.91
C LEU A 406 -16.12 -9.36 -1.26
N ASP A 407 -17.18 -9.84 -1.90
CA ASP A 407 -18.50 -9.92 -1.25
C ASP A 407 -19.32 -11.15 -1.68
N THR A 408 -20.18 -11.62 -0.78
CA THR A 408 -21.00 -12.82 -0.96
C THR A 408 -22.48 -12.57 -0.69
N ASP A 409 -23.35 -13.17 -1.49
CA ASP A 409 -24.79 -13.23 -1.23
C ASP A 409 -25.23 -14.70 -1.07
N GLU A 410 -25.85 -15.01 0.08
CA GLU A 410 -26.32 -16.35 0.41
C GLU A 410 -27.84 -16.48 0.28
N ASN A 411 -28.29 -17.54 -0.35
CA ASN A 411 -29.70 -17.80 -0.58
C ASN A 411 -30.03 -19.30 -0.61
N GLU A 412 -31.31 -19.62 -0.79
CA GLU A 412 -31.79 -21.00 -0.99
C GLU A 412 -32.75 -21.08 -2.17
N VAL A 413 -32.42 -21.95 -3.13
CA VAL A 413 -33.32 -22.33 -4.22
C VAL A 413 -34.28 -23.39 -3.69
N LYS A 414 -35.57 -23.03 -3.60
CA LYS A 414 -36.62 -23.93 -3.12
C LYS A 414 -37.07 -24.87 -4.24
N THR A 415 -37.35 -26.12 -3.86
CA THR A 415 -37.88 -27.13 -4.79
C THR A 415 -39.28 -26.76 -5.28
N PHE A 416 -39.59 -27.09 -6.53
CA PHE A 416 -40.95 -27.06 -7.09
C PHE A 416 -41.99 -27.61 -6.10
N PHE A 417 -43.07 -26.85 -5.89
CA PHE A 417 -44.09 -27.18 -4.90
C PHE A 417 -45.50 -26.89 -5.40
N ILE A 418 -46.36 -27.92 -5.37
CA ILE A 418 -47.80 -27.79 -5.61
C ILE A 418 -48.52 -27.81 -4.26
N PRO A 419 -49.12 -26.69 -3.82
CA PRO A 419 -49.91 -26.70 -2.60
C PRO A 419 -51.16 -27.58 -2.78
N ASN A 420 -51.79 -27.94 -1.66
CA ASN A 420 -53.06 -28.67 -1.68
C ASN A 420 -54.20 -27.88 -1.03
N THR A 421 -53.97 -26.62 -0.62
CA THR A 421 -54.95 -25.81 0.11
C THR A 421 -54.76 -24.35 -0.21
N PHE A 422 -55.87 -23.61 -0.37
CA PHE A 422 -55.86 -22.15 -0.47
C PHE A 422 -57.17 -21.56 0.07
N THR A 423 -57.13 -20.29 0.46
CA THR A 423 -58.18 -19.56 1.19
C THR A 423 -58.58 -18.32 0.38
N PRO A 424 -59.49 -18.43 -0.60
CA PRO A 424 -59.91 -17.29 -1.41
C PRO A 424 -60.82 -16.33 -0.63
N ASN A 425 -60.24 -15.54 0.28
CA ASN A 425 -60.90 -14.57 1.16
C ASN A 425 -60.46 -13.11 0.90
N SER A 426 -59.52 -12.90 -0.03
CA SER A 426 -58.95 -11.60 -0.40
C SER A 426 -58.15 -10.92 0.73
N ASP A 427 -57.53 -11.70 1.62
CA ASP A 427 -56.64 -11.18 2.67
C ASP A 427 -55.18 -10.98 2.20
N GLY A 428 -54.87 -11.37 0.96
CA GLY A 428 -53.55 -11.31 0.36
C GLY A 428 -52.71 -12.57 0.57
N PHE A 429 -53.18 -13.56 1.34
CA PHE A 429 -52.47 -14.78 1.68
C PHE A 429 -53.19 -16.01 1.15
N ASN A 430 -52.52 -16.76 0.25
CA ASN A 430 -53.06 -17.98 -0.35
C ASN A 430 -54.46 -17.79 -0.97
N ASP A 431 -54.70 -16.65 -1.62
CA ASP A 431 -56.00 -16.31 -2.22
C ASP A 431 -56.30 -17.04 -3.52
N GLN A 432 -55.28 -17.61 -4.14
CA GLN A 432 -55.34 -18.31 -5.41
C GLN A 432 -54.51 -19.58 -5.33
N PHE A 433 -54.82 -20.52 -6.22
CA PHE A 433 -54.05 -21.75 -6.33
C PHE A 433 -52.73 -21.49 -7.05
N GLU A 434 -51.73 -21.08 -6.28
CA GLU A 434 -50.41 -20.73 -6.79
C GLU A 434 -49.45 -21.92 -6.70
N ILE A 435 -49.04 -22.45 -7.86
CA ILE A 435 -47.99 -23.47 -7.96
C ILE A 435 -46.63 -22.76 -8.00
N LYS A 436 -45.74 -23.10 -7.07
CA LYS A 436 -44.42 -22.49 -6.92
C LYS A 436 -43.37 -23.22 -7.77
N GLY A 437 -42.52 -22.48 -8.49
CA GLY A 437 -41.54 -23.02 -9.45
C GLY A 437 -42.15 -23.55 -10.75
N LEU A 438 -43.34 -23.08 -11.14
CA LEU A 438 -44.05 -23.56 -12.35
C LEU A 438 -43.33 -23.19 -13.66
N ASN A 439 -42.51 -22.15 -13.62
CA ASN A 439 -41.68 -21.63 -14.69
C ASN A 439 -40.47 -22.51 -15.05
N LYS A 440 -40.16 -23.54 -14.24
CA LYS A 440 -39.15 -24.53 -14.64
C LYS A 440 -39.55 -25.35 -15.86
N PHE A 441 -40.85 -25.43 -16.15
CA PHE A 441 -41.35 -26.20 -17.27
C PHE A 441 -41.52 -25.32 -18.52
N VAL A 442 -41.16 -25.87 -19.68
CA VAL A 442 -41.29 -25.21 -20.99
C VAL A 442 -42.75 -24.83 -21.28
N SER A 443 -43.67 -25.70 -20.90
CA SER A 443 -45.10 -25.43 -20.96
C SER A 443 -45.84 -26.24 -19.91
N ASN A 444 -47.04 -25.80 -19.55
CA ASN A 444 -47.90 -26.52 -18.62
C ASN A 444 -49.37 -26.44 -19.05
N LYS A 445 -50.16 -27.44 -18.64
CA LYS A 445 -51.61 -27.47 -18.81
C LYS A 445 -52.24 -28.00 -17.53
N ILE A 446 -53.12 -27.22 -16.93
CA ILE A 446 -53.85 -27.63 -15.73
C ILE A 446 -55.31 -27.89 -16.06
N ILE A 447 -55.84 -28.98 -15.49
CA ILE A 447 -57.26 -29.33 -15.51
C ILE A 447 -57.67 -29.55 -14.06
N ILE A 448 -58.70 -28.85 -13.60
CA ILE A 448 -59.26 -28.94 -12.25
C ILE A 448 -60.70 -29.41 -12.35
N PHE A 449 -61.07 -30.39 -11.54
CA PHE A 449 -62.40 -31.01 -11.55
C PHE A 449 -62.97 -31.13 -10.13
N ASN A 450 -64.30 -31.17 -10.05
CA ASN A 450 -65.01 -31.39 -8.80
C ASN A 450 -64.97 -32.88 -8.39
N ARG A 451 -65.55 -33.22 -7.23
CA ARG A 451 -65.60 -34.61 -6.71
C ARG A 451 -66.42 -35.59 -7.56
N TYR A 452 -67.20 -35.10 -8.52
CA TYR A 452 -68.02 -35.90 -9.43
C TYR A 452 -67.34 -36.13 -10.79
N GLY A 453 -66.18 -35.49 -11.02
CA GLY A 453 -65.43 -35.59 -12.27
C GLY A 453 -65.75 -34.50 -13.29
N ASP A 454 -66.60 -33.52 -12.95
CA ASP A 454 -66.88 -32.40 -13.87
C ASP A 454 -65.69 -31.44 -13.88
N ILE A 455 -65.24 -31.05 -15.08
CA ILE A 455 -64.19 -30.05 -15.27
C ILE A 455 -64.73 -28.67 -14.85
N ILE A 456 -64.00 -28.02 -13.96
CA ILE A 456 -64.33 -26.70 -13.40
C ILE A 456 -63.40 -25.62 -13.93
N PHE A 457 -62.14 -25.98 -14.22
CA PHE A 457 -61.16 -25.06 -14.78
C PHE A 457 -60.20 -25.85 -15.66
N GLU A 458 -59.88 -25.32 -16.83
CA GLU A 458 -58.89 -25.89 -17.74
C GLU A 458 -58.18 -24.75 -18.45
N THR A 459 -56.86 -24.74 -18.41
CA THR A 459 -56.05 -23.78 -19.18
C THR A 459 -54.70 -24.37 -19.53
N GLU A 460 -54.21 -23.95 -20.70
CA GLU A 460 -52.80 -24.07 -21.06
C GLU A 460 -52.04 -22.85 -20.51
N ASN A 461 -50.74 -23.02 -20.26
CA ASN A 461 -49.84 -22.00 -19.71
C ASN A 461 -50.41 -21.32 -18.47
N TYR A 462 -50.80 -22.11 -17.49
CA TYR A 462 -51.40 -21.64 -16.24
C TYR A 462 -50.54 -20.55 -15.60
N LYS A 463 -51.18 -19.44 -15.22
CA LYS A 463 -50.53 -18.23 -14.69
C LYS A 463 -50.74 -18.06 -13.19
N ASN A 464 -51.04 -19.15 -12.48
CA ASN A 464 -51.31 -19.13 -11.04
C ASN A 464 -52.51 -18.23 -10.65
N ASP A 465 -53.54 -18.17 -11.48
CA ASP A 465 -54.64 -17.21 -11.39
C ASP A 465 -56.00 -17.82 -11.01
N TRP A 466 -56.06 -19.12 -10.69
CA TRP A 466 -57.31 -19.75 -10.30
C TRP A 466 -57.72 -19.41 -8.85
N LYS A 467 -58.79 -18.62 -8.71
CA LYS A 467 -59.34 -18.15 -7.42
C LYS A 467 -60.58 -18.92 -6.94
N ALA A 468 -60.96 -20.01 -7.62
CA ALA A 468 -62.18 -20.77 -7.35
C ALA A 468 -63.46 -19.92 -7.20
N ALA A 469 -63.61 -18.86 -8.00
CA ALA A 469 -64.74 -17.94 -7.90
C ALA A 469 -66.10 -18.65 -8.10
N GLY A 470 -67.06 -18.42 -7.18
CA GLY A 470 -68.40 -19.02 -7.24
C GLY A 470 -68.48 -20.51 -6.88
N LEU A 471 -67.36 -21.12 -6.48
CA LEU A 471 -67.29 -22.53 -6.10
C LEU A 471 -67.45 -22.72 -4.59
N SER A 472 -68.15 -23.77 -4.18
CA SER A 472 -68.32 -24.15 -2.77
C SER A 472 -66.99 -24.50 -2.12
N ALA A 473 -66.89 -24.28 -0.80
CA ALA A 473 -65.79 -24.85 -0.03
C ALA A 473 -65.81 -26.38 -0.14
N GLY A 474 -64.63 -26.99 -0.25
CA GLY A 474 -64.49 -28.43 -0.39
C GLY A 474 -63.27 -28.86 -1.19
N THR A 475 -63.17 -30.17 -1.38
CA THR A 475 -62.07 -30.79 -2.12
C THR A 475 -62.36 -30.85 -3.61
N TYR A 476 -61.40 -30.36 -4.38
CA TYR A 476 -61.27 -30.44 -5.82
C TYR A 476 -60.05 -31.29 -6.18
N PHE A 477 -59.91 -31.66 -7.43
CA PHE A 477 -58.79 -32.46 -7.91
C PHE A 477 -58.18 -31.81 -9.12
N TYR A 478 -56.87 -31.99 -9.31
CA TYR A 478 -56.16 -31.45 -10.46
C TYR A 478 -55.35 -32.52 -11.18
N ILE A 479 -55.17 -32.30 -12.48
CA ILE A 479 -54.13 -32.90 -13.31
C ILE A 479 -53.34 -31.73 -13.90
N LEU A 480 -52.05 -31.67 -13.60
CA LEU A 480 -51.10 -30.74 -14.19
C LEU A 480 -50.18 -31.53 -15.11
N ASN A 481 -50.28 -31.30 -16.40
CA ASN A 481 -49.35 -31.84 -17.39
C ASN A 481 -48.31 -30.79 -17.70
N VAL A 482 -47.04 -31.16 -17.74
CA VAL A 482 -45.91 -30.27 -17.99
C VAL A 482 -44.98 -30.89 -19.02
N VAL A 483 -44.26 -30.03 -19.73
CA VAL A 483 -43.16 -30.41 -20.61
C VAL A 483 -41.86 -29.94 -19.97
N GLU A 484 -40.96 -30.87 -19.68
CA GLU A 484 -39.62 -30.61 -19.15
C GLU A 484 -38.70 -30.02 -20.23
N GLU A 485 -37.55 -29.47 -19.84
CA GLU A 485 -36.58 -28.89 -20.79
C GLU A 485 -36.04 -29.93 -21.80
N ASP A 486 -35.94 -31.20 -21.41
CA ASP A 486 -35.52 -32.29 -22.29
C ASP A 486 -36.63 -32.74 -23.28
N GLY A 487 -37.80 -32.10 -23.21
CA GLY A 487 -38.97 -32.37 -24.03
C GLY A 487 -39.82 -33.55 -23.54
N SER A 488 -39.51 -34.13 -22.38
CA SER A 488 -40.32 -35.19 -21.79
C SER A 488 -41.61 -34.64 -21.15
N ASP A 489 -42.67 -35.44 -21.19
CA ASP A 489 -43.95 -35.12 -20.57
C ASP A 489 -44.01 -35.69 -19.14
N GLN A 490 -44.43 -34.86 -18.19
CA GLN A 490 -44.74 -35.30 -16.82
C GLN A 490 -46.16 -34.88 -16.41
N SER A 491 -46.83 -35.72 -15.62
CA SER A 491 -48.15 -35.41 -15.06
C SER A 491 -48.13 -35.46 -13.53
N PHE A 492 -48.53 -34.36 -12.90
CA PHE A 492 -48.80 -34.29 -11.47
C PHE A 492 -50.31 -34.39 -11.23
N LYS A 493 -50.70 -35.14 -10.20
CA LYS A 493 -52.10 -35.34 -9.84
C LYS A 493 -52.25 -35.17 -8.34
N GLY A 494 -53.32 -34.52 -7.93
CA GLY A 494 -53.57 -34.31 -6.51
C GLY A 494 -54.94 -33.74 -6.25
N TRP A 495 -55.11 -33.30 -5.01
CA TRP A 495 -56.32 -32.64 -4.54
C TRP A 495 -56.02 -31.23 -4.06
N ILE A 496 -57.04 -30.38 -4.10
CA ILE A 496 -57.00 -28.99 -3.66
C ILE A 496 -58.19 -28.78 -2.72
N GLN A 497 -57.93 -28.38 -1.49
CA GLN A 497 -58.92 -27.99 -0.51
C GLN A 497 -59.15 -26.49 -0.62
N VAL A 498 -60.36 -26.12 -1.04
CA VAL A 498 -60.84 -24.73 -1.00
C VAL A 498 -61.47 -24.51 0.36
N ILE A 499 -60.85 -23.65 1.18
CA ILE A 499 -61.38 -23.27 2.48
C ILE A 499 -62.05 -21.91 2.34
N ARG A 500 -63.32 -21.82 2.74
CA ARG A 500 -64.02 -20.55 2.90
C ARG A 500 -64.41 -20.40 4.36
N GLU A 501 -64.20 -19.23 4.92
CA GLU A 501 -64.77 -18.92 6.23
C GLU A 501 -66.30 -18.91 6.10
N ASN A 502 -66.98 -19.73 6.90
CA ASN A 502 -68.43 -19.67 7.00
C ASN A 502 -68.78 -18.36 7.71
N GLY A 503 -69.35 -17.42 6.96
CA GLY A 503 -70.03 -16.28 7.56
C GLY A 503 -71.20 -16.79 8.41
N PHE A 504 -71.02 -16.81 9.74
CA PHE A 504 -72.15 -16.71 10.65
C PHE A 504 -72.74 -15.32 10.43
N LYS A 505 -73.80 -15.25 9.61
CA LYS A 505 -74.77 -14.17 9.71
C LYS A 505 -75.62 -14.46 10.94
N ASP A 506 -75.45 -13.67 11.98
CA ASP A 506 -76.43 -13.55 13.05
C ASP A 506 -77.72 -12.96 12.45
N ASP A 507 -78.69 -13.83 12.17
CA ASP A 507 -80.10 -13.45 12.14
C ASP A 507 -80.67 -13.77 13.53
N LEU A 508 -80.71 -12.75 14.41
CA LEU A 508 -81.83 -12.39 15.31
C LEU A 508 -81.51 -11.15 16.17
#